data_AF-A0A6B3HAP2-F1
#
_entry.id   AF-A0A6B3HAP2-F1
#
_cell.length_a   1.000
_cell.length_b   1.000
_cell.length_c   1.000
_cell.angle_alpha   90.00
_cell.angle_beta   90.00
_cell.angle_gamma   90.00
#
_symmetry.space_group_name_H-M   'P 1'
#
loop_
_entity.id
_entity.type
_entity.pdbx_description
1 polymer ?
#
loop_
_entity_poly.entity_id
_entity_poly.type
_entity_poly.pdbx_seq_one_letter_code
_entity_poly.pdbx_strand_id
1 'polypeptide(L)'
;PTPGRARIRKAAAVIDAEVGRVVARHRDSETERPDLLSRLLTAVDESGERLSDEEIRDETVTLYIGGHETTSSTLVWAWYLLARNPRVRAALTEELDRVLGDREP
;
A
#
# COMPACT_ATOMS: atom_id res chain seq x y z
N PRO A 1 -23.23 19.29 -13.36
CA PRO A 1 -22.51 18.39 -12.41
C PRO A 1 -23.02 18.60 -10.98
N THR A 2 -23.46 17.55 -10.28
CA THR A 2 -23.90 17.69 -8.88
C THR A 2 -22.70 17.95 -7.95
N PRO A 3 -22.89 18.66 -6.81
CA PRO A 3 -21.81 18.92 -5.86
C PRO A 3 -21.08 17.65 -5.38
N GLY A 4 -21.80 16.53 -5.23
CA GLY A 4 -21.21 15.23 -4.87
C GLY A 4 -20.24 14.69 -5.93
N ARG A 5 -20.58 14.79 -7.23
CA ARG A 5 -19.69 14.36 -8.33
C ARG A 5 -18.43 15.22 -8.43
N ALA A 6 -18.51 16.50 -8.06
CA ALA A 6 -17.34 17.37 -8.03
C ALA A 6 -16.36 16.97 -6.92
N ARG A 7 -16.87 16.62 -5.72
CA ARG A 7 -16.06 16.15 -4.60
C ARG A 7 -15.34 14.84 -4.92
N ILE A 8 -16.05 13.85 -5.49
CA ILE A 8 -15.47 12.55 -5.86
C ILE A 8 -14.34 12.73 -6.87
N ARG A 9 -14.53 13.53 -7.92
CA ARG A 9 -13.44 13.82 -8.88
C ARG A 9 -12.23 14.46 -8.22
N LYS A 10 -12.44 15.41 -7.30
CA LYS A 10 -11.34 16.05 -6.58
C LYS A 10 -10.57 15.04 -5.73
N ALA A 11 -11.26 14.11 -5.08
CA ALA A 11 -10.64 13.04 -4.30
C ALA A 11 -9.86 12.05 -5.19
N ALA A 12 -10.45 11.62 -6.31
CA ALA A 12 -9.78 10.75 -7.27
C ALA A 12 -8.50 11.39 -7.81
N ALA A 13 -8.55 12.68 -8.16
CA ALA A 13 -7.38 13.41 -8.65
C ALA A 13 -6.22 13.47 -7.63
N VAL A 14 -6.50 13.44 -6.33
CA VAL A 14 -5.46 13.38 -5.29
C VAL A 14 -4.79 12.00 -5.29
N ILE A 15 -5.59 10.92 -5.37
CA ILE A 15 -5.05 9.55 -5.45
C ILE A 15 -4.18 9.42 -6.71
N ASP A 16 -4.67 9.91 -7.85
CA ASP A 16 -3.95 9.86 -9.13
C ASP A 16 -2.61 10.58 -9.07
N ALA A 17 -2.57 11.76 -8.45
CA ALA A 17 -1.34 12.53 -8.29
C ALA A 17 -0.31 11.80 -7.42
N GLU A 18 -0.74 11.17 -6.33
CA GLU A 18 0.16 10.42 -5.45
C GLU A 18 0.63 9.10 -6.09
N VAL A 19 -0.25 8.38 -6.78
CA VAL A 19 0.13 7.19 -7.55
C VAL A 19 1.14 7.56 -8.63
N GLY A 20 0.89 8.62 -9.40
CA GLY A 20 1.83 9.12 -10.40
C GLY A 20 3.20 9.47 -9.80
N ARG A 21 3.24 10.12 -8.63
CA ARG A 21 4.49 10.39 -7.90
C ARG A 21 5.23 9.12 -7.45
N VAL A 22 4.51 8.08 -7.05
CA VAL A 22 5.10 6.80 -6.67
C VAL A 22 5.67 6.11 -7.91
N VAL A 23 4.92 6.03 -9.00
CA VAL A 23 5.36 5.44 -10.27
C VAL A 23 6.61 6.14 -10.81
N ALA A 24 6.61 7.47 -10.86
CA ALA A 24 7.76 8.25 -11.32
C ALA A 24 9.03 7.97 -10.48
N ARG A 25 8.91 7.94 -9.15
CA ARG A 25 10.03 7.58 -8.27
C ARG A 25 10.58 6.19 -8.51
N HIS A 26 9.75 5.21 -8.88
CA HIS A 26 10.23 3.86 -9.18
C HIS A 26 10.98 3.83 -10.52
N ARG A 27 10.54 4.61 -11.51
CA ARG A 27 11.23 4.74 -12.81
C ARG A 27 12.59 5.41 -12.67
N ASP A 28 12.71 6.40 -11.79
CA ASP A 28 13.94 7.16 -11.57
C ASP A 28 14.91 6.47 -10.58
N SER A 29 14.51 5.36 -9.96
CA SER A 29 15.34 4.63 -9.01
C SER A 29 16.35 3.75 -9.73
N GLU A 30 17.65 3.99 -9.54
CA GLU A 30 18.71 3.09 -10.02
C GLU A 30 18.78 1.78 -9.21
N THR A 31 18.20 1.77 -8.01
CA THR A 31 18.10 0.57 -7.18
C THR A 31 16.87 -0.23 -7.57
N GLU A 32 17.07 -1.46 -8.05
CA GLU A 32 15.99 -2.45 -8.18
C GLU A 32 15.33 -2.66 -6.81
N ARG A 33 14.02 -2.41 -6.74
CA ARG A 33 13.19 -2.76 -5.59
C ARG A 33 12.41 -4.02 -5.95
N PRO A 34 12.49 -5.11 -5.16
CA PRO A 34 11.73 -6.33 -5.42
C PRO A 34 10.27 -6.17 -4.95
N ASP A 35 9.62 -5.07 -5.30
CA ASP A 35 8.23 -4.80 -4.97
C ASP A 35 7.29 -5.01 -6.17
N LEU A 36 6.00 -5.06 -5.89
CA LEU A 36 5.00 -5.38 -6.88
C LEU A 36 4.88 -4.32 -7.98
N LEU A 37 5.11 -3.04 -7.66
CA LEU A 37 5.08 -1.98 -8.66
C LEU A 37 6.25 -2.10 -9.64
N SER A 38 7.45 -2.42 -9.13
CA SER A 38 8.62 -2.69 -9.96
C SER A 38 8.36 -3.87 -10.89
N ARG A 39 7.68 -4.92 -10.41
CA ARG A 39 7.25 -6.05 -11.25
C ARG A 39 6.28 -5.62 -12.34
N LEU A 40 5.28 -4.79 -12.04
CA LEU A 40 4.33 -4.27 -13.04
C LEU A 40 5.03 -3.42 -14.11
N LEU A 41 6.00 -2.57 -13.73
CA LEU A 41 6.79 -1.75 -14.67
C LEU A 41 7.63 -2.58 -15.65
N THR A 42 8.04 -3.77 -15.23
CA THR A 42 8.84 -4.70 -16.04
C THR A 42 8.02 -5.82 -16.68
N ALA A 43 6.71 -5.89 -16.40
CA ALA A 43 5.85 -6.97 -16.87
C ALA A 43 5.71 -6.92 -18.39
N VAL A 44 5.77 -8.12 -18.99
CA VAL A 44 5.61 -8.34 -20.42
C VAL A 44 4.63 -9.51 -20.59
N ASP A 45 3.67 -9.37 -21.50
CA ASP A 45 2.69 -10.41 -21.79
C ASP A 45 3.21 -11.47 -22.78
N GLU A 46 2.35 -12.43 -23.15
CA GLU A 46 2.68 -13.50 -24.10
C GLU A 46 2.99 -13.01 -25.52
N SER A 47 2.53 -11.80 -25.86
CA SER A 47 2.74 -11.16 -27.16
C SER A 47 4.02 -10.31 -27.19
N GLY A 48 4.66 -10.09 -26.02
CA GLY A 48 5.83 -9.21 -25.90
C GLY A 48 5.47 -7.76 -25.54
N GLU A 49 4.20 -7.46 -25.28
CA GLU A 49 3.73 -6.11 -24.97
C GLU A 49 3.85 -5.79 -23.48
N ARG A 50 4.09 -4.52 -23.17
CA ARG A 50 4.17 -4.00 -21.80
C ARG A 50 2.86 -3.30 -21.42
N LEU A 51 2.60 -3.22 -20.12
CA LEU A 51 1.51 -2.40 -19.61
C LEU A 51 1.73 -0.92 -19.96
N SER A 52 0.66 -0.26 -20.38
CA SER A 52 0.61 1.19 -20.55
C SER A 52 0.67 1.91 -19.21
N ASP A 53 1.00 3.21 -19.25
CA ASP A 53 1.02 4.06 -18.05
C ASP A 53 -0.36 4.13 -17.37
N GLU A 54 -1.44 4.05 -18.15
CA GLU A 54 -2.81 4.02 -17.63
C GLU A 54 -3.09 2.70 -16.90
N GLU A 55 -2.71 1.56 -17.49
CA GLU A 55 -2.87 0.25 -16.83
C GLU A 55 -2.00 0.13 -15.57
N ILE A 56 -0.75 0.61 -15.60
CA ILE A 56 0.12 0.63 -14.42
C ILE A 56 -0.52 1.48 -13.30
N ARG A 57 -1.07 2.65 -13.64
CA ARG A 57 -1.79 3.50 -12.70
C ARG A 57 -3.00 2.76 -12.13
N ASP A 58 -3.84 2.19 -12.98
CA ASP A 58 -5.11 1.59 -12.59
C ASP A 58 -4.91 0.37 -11.68
N GLU A 59 -3.92 -0.48 -11.99
CA GLU A 59 -3.54 -1.59 -11.11
C GLU A 59 -2.97 -1.08 -9.78
N THR A 60 -2.13 -0.04 -9.81
CA THR A 60 -1.57 0.56 -8.59
C THR A 60 -2.67 1.14 -7.69
N VAL A 61 -3.67 1.82 -8.27
CA VAL A 61 -4.83 2.34 -7.54
C VAL A 61 -5.66 1.20 -6.95
N THR A 62 -5.90 0.15 -7.73
CA THR A 62 -6.66 -1.04 -7.28
C THR A 62 -6.03 -1.68 -6.05
N LEU A 63 -4.71 -1.88 -6.09
CA LEU A 63 -3.95 -2.44 -4.98
C LEU A 63 -3.92 -1.51 -3.76
N TYR A 64 -3.73 -0.21 -3.98
CA TYR A 64 -3.73 0.79 -2.92
C TYR A 64 -5.05 0.78 -2.15
N ILE A 65 -6.18 0.86 -2.87
CA ILE A 65 -7.51 0.87 -2.26
C ILE A 65 -7.77 -0.47 -1.54
N GLY A 66 -7.48 -1.59 -2.20
CA GLY A 66 -7.71 -2.93 -1.64
C GLY A 66 -6.92 -3.21 -0.35
N GLY A 67 -5.69 -2.73 -0.28
CA GLY A 67 -4.81 -2.94 0.88
C GLY A 67 -4.99 -1.91 2.01
N HIS A 68 -5.32 -0.66 1.68
CA HIS A 68 -5.34 0.42 2.65
C HIS A 68 -6.49 0.28 3.67
N GLU A 69 -7.72 0.10 3.19
CA GLU A 69 -8.89 0.08 4.09
C GLU A 69 -8.93 -1.20 4.95
N THR A 70 -8.61 -2.35 4.37
CA THR A 70 -8.61 -3.66 5.04
C THR A 70 -7.53 -3.74 6.12
N THR A 71 -6.29 -3.34 5.80
CA THR A 71 -5.16 -3.38 6.74
C THR A 71 -5.33 -2.34 7.85
N SER A 72 -5.73 -1.12 7.51
CA SER A 72 -5.96 -0.06 8.51
C SER A 72 -7.06 -0.46 9.49
N SER A 73 -8.18 -0.99 8.98
CA SER A 73 -9.28 -1.46 9.84
C SER A 73 -8.85 -2.60 10.74
N THR A 74 -8.06 -3.55 10.22
CA THR A 74 -7.51 -4.66 11.00
C THR A 74 -6.61 -4.17 12.12
N LEU A 75 -5.70 -3.24 11.82
CA LEU A 75 -4.79 -2.66 12.83
C LEU A 75 -5.57 -1.90 13.90
N VAL A 76 -6.56 -1.09 13.53
CA VAL A 76 -7.43 -0.39 14.50
C VAL A 76 -8.05 -1.37 15.48
N TRP A 77 -8.63 -2.48 14.99
CA TRP A 77 -9.21 -3.50 15.85
C TRP A 77 -8.17 -4.25 16.67
N ALA A 78 -7.02 -4.60 16.10
CA ALA A 78 -5.94 -5.26 16.80
C ALA A 78 -5.48 -4.41 18.00
N TRP A 79 -5.23 -3.12 17.80
CA TRP A 79 -4.84 -2.20 18.86
C TRP A 79 -5.93 -2.03 19.92
N TYR A 80 -7.19 -1.89 19.50
CA TYR A 80 -8.32 -1.83 20.42
C TYR A 80 -8.41 -3.07 21.31
N LEU A 81 -8.29 -4.26 20.73
CA LEU A 81 -8.36 -5.52 21.46
C LEU A 81 -7.16 -5.70 22.39
N LEU A 82 -5.94 -5.36 21.96
CA LEU A 82 -4.75 -5.39 22.81
C LEU A 82 -4.86 -4.44 24.00
N ALA A 83 -5.38 -3.23 23.79
CA ALA A 83 -5.59 -2.25 24.85
C ALA A 83 -6.56 -2.76 25.93
N ARG A 84 -7.56 -3.55 25.54
CA ARG A 84 -8.56 -4.13 26.46
C ARG A 84 -8.14 -5.45 27.10
N ASN A 85 -7.05 -6.07 26.65
CA ASN A 85 -6.60 -7.39 27.12
C ASN A 85 -5.13 -7.36 27.57
N PRO A 86 -4.83 -6.86 28.79
CA PRO A 86 -3.45 -6.66 29.25
C PRO A 86 -2.58 -7.91 29.22
N ARG A 87 -3.17 -9.10 29.46
CA ARG A 87 -2.46 -10.38 29.39
C ARG A 87 -1.96 -10.69 27.97
N VAL A 88 -2.80 -10.45 26.95
CA VAL A 88 -2.44 -10.69 25.54
C VAL A 88 -1.41 -9.67 25.09
N ARG A 89 -1.56 -8.41 25.50
CA ARG A 89 -0.55 -7.38 25.25
C ARG A 89 0.80 -7.74 25.86
N ALA A 90 0.84 -8.25 27.10
CA ALA A 90 2.09 -8.68 27.72
C ALA A 90 2.77 -9.83 26.94
N ALA A 91 1.98 -10.80 26.47
CA ALA A 91 2.50 -11.89 25.63
C ALA A 91 3.06 -11.39 24.28
N LEU A 92 2.41 -10.41 23.65
CA LEU A 92 2.94 -9.77 22.44
C LEU A 92 4.27 -9.06 22.70
N THR A 93 4.37 -8.30 23.80
CA THR A 93 5.63 -7.63 24.18
C THR A 93 6.76 -8.65 24.43
N GLU A 94 6.47 -9.72 25.18
CA GLU A 94 7.45 -10.79 25.41
C GLU A 94 7.90 -11.46 24.11
N GLU A 95 6.99 -11.67 23.15
CA GLU A 95 7.35 -12.19 21.83
C GLU A 95 8.26 -11.24 21.06
N LEU A 96 7.92 -9.95 21.04
CA LEU A 96 8.74 -8.92 20.38
C LEU A 96 10.15 -8.88 20.98
N ASP A 97 10.26 -8.83 22.31
CA ASP A 97 11.55 -8.81 23.03
C ASP A 97 12.36 -10.07 22.70
N ARG A 98 11.71 -11.24 22.67
CA ARG A 98 12.37 -12.53 22.37
C ARG A 98 12.85 -12.65 20.93
N VAL A 99 12.05 -12.19 19.96
CA VAL A 99 12.34 -12.36 18.53
C VAL A 99 13.27 -11.27 18.02
N LEU A 100 13.01 -10.02 18.40
CA LEU A 100 13.77 -8.87 17.92
C LEU A 100 15.02 -8.61 18.76
N GLY A 101 14.95 -8.83 20.08
CA GLY A 101 16.00 -8.40 21.01
C GLY A 101 16.18 -6.89 20.91
N ASP A 102 17.42 -6.44 20.72
CA ASP A 102 17.77 -5.01 20.57
C ASP A 102 17.62 -4.48 19.12
N ARG A 103 17.09 -5.29 18.19
CA ARG A 103 16.94 -4.89 16.78
C ARG A 103 15.63 -4.14 16.57
N GLU A 104 15.66 -3.12 15.71
CA GLU A 104 14.43 -2.51 15.23
C GLU A 104 13.65 -3.48 14.31
N PRO A 105 12.30 -3.45 14.33
CA PRO A 105 11.45 -4.27 13.46
C PRO A 105 11.66 -4.02 11.97
#